data_AF-A0A6V7PEU0-F1
#
_entry.id   AF-A0A6V7PEU0-F1
#
_cell.length_a   1.000
_cell.length_b   1.000
_cell.length_c   1.000
_cell.angle_alpha   90.00
_cell.angle_beta   90.00
_cell.angle_gamma   90.00
#
_symmetry.space_group_name_H-M   'P 1'
#
loop_
_entity.id
_entity.type
_entity.pdbx_description
1 polymer ?
#
loop_
_entity_poly.entity_id
_entity_poly.type
_entity_poly.pdbx_seq_one_letter_code
_entity_poly.pdbx_strand_id
1 'polypeptide(L)'
;MVPRPLFCSPISAHLLPSKFPGFDPSLIRVLDVGSTQCLSLHSHTAGSQVRVVVTTIDAHHCPGAVMYLFRGEFGCVLYTGDFRWELRSKRAMMGKKTLLEALQGDKVDALYLDNTYCHPSFSFPPREVVAEQSQENVGTGTSIS
;
A
#
# COMPACT_ATOMS: atom_id res chain seq x y z
N MET A 1 -25.64 -12.64 1.69
CA MET A 1 -24.85 -11.52 1.13
C MET A 1 -24.16 -12.05 -0.12
N VAL A 2 -24.28 -11.39 -1.28
CA VAL A 2 -23.61 -11.88 -2.51
C VAL A 2 -22.11 -11.62 -2.37
N PRO A 3 -21.25 -12.66 -2.51
CA PRO A 3 -19.80 -12.48 -2.41
C PRO A 3 -19.29 -11.50 -3.47
N ARG A 4 -18.32 -10.66 -3.09
CA ARG A 4 -17.75 -9.63 -3.95
C ARG A 4 -16.25 -9.81 -4.11
N PRO A 5 -15.69 -9.37 -5.25
CA PRO A 5 -14.26 -9.48 -5.47
C PRO A 5 -13.48 -8.63 -4.46
N LEU A 6 -12.33 -9.17 -4.02
CA LEU A 6 -11.36 -8.48 -3.18
C LEU A 6 -10.13 -8.17 -4.02
N PHE A 7 -9.77 -6.90 -4.11
CA PHE A 7 -8.60 -6.44 -4.86
C PHE A 7 -7.41 -6.24 -3.92
N CYS A 8 -6.27 -6.83 -4.24
CA CYS A 8 -5.06 -6.72 -3.41
C CYS A 8 -3.77 -6.96 -4.20
N SER A 9 -2.61 -6.70 -3.59
CA SER A 9 -1.31 -6.98 -4.20
C SER A 9 -1.07 -8.49 -4.38
N PRO A 10 -0.12 -8.92 -5.24
CA PRO A 10 0.19 -10.34 -5.44
C PRO A 10 0.57 -11.08 -4.16
N ILE A 11 1.35 -10.42 -3.28
CA ILE A 11 1.76 -11.01 -2.01
C ILE A 11 0.56 -11.17 -1.07
N SER A 12 -0.29 -10.14 -0.95
CA SER A 12 -1.49 -10.23 -0.12
C SER A 12 -2.46 -11.31 -0.63
N ALA A 13 -2.63 -11.43 -1.95
CA ALA A 13 -3.43 -12.48 -2.58
C ALA A 13 -2.95 -13.89 -2.22
N HIS A 14 -1.63 -14.08 -2.09
CA HIS A 14 -1.04 -15.35 -1.67
C HIS A 14 -1.26 -15.64 -0.18
N LEU A 15 -1.20 -14.62 0.68
CA LEU A 15 -1.31 -14.78 2.14
C LEU A 15 -2.76 -14.94 2.63
N LEU A 16 -3.72 -14.33 1.93
CA LEU A 16 -5.14 -14.28 2.34
C LEU A 16 -5.77 -15.66 2.56
N PRO A 17 -5.65 -16.65 1.64
CA PRO A 17 -6.28 -17.96 1.83
C PRO A 17 -5.76 -18.71 3.05
N SER A 18 -4.47 -18.60 3.36
CA SER A 18 -3.87 -19.24 4.54
C SER A 18 -4.34 -18.60 5.84
N LYS A 19 -4.54 -17.28 5.86
CA LYS A 19 -5.00 -16.56 7.04
C LYS A 19 -6.52 -16.63 7.24
N PHE A 20 -7.27 -16.78 6.15
CA PHE A 20 -8.73 -16.83 6.13
C PHE A 20 -9.20 -18.06 5.34
N PRO A 21 -9.15 -19.26 5.92
CA PRO A 21 -9.47 -20.51 5.20
C PRO A 21 -10.93 -20.59 4.71
N GLY A 22 -11.84 -19.78 5.26
CA GLY A 22 -13.22 -19.67 4.80
C GLY A 22 -13.44 -18.64 3.68
N PHE A 23 -12.40 -17.93 3.24
CA PHE A 23 -12.49 -16.98 2.14
C PHE A 23 -12.35 -17.72 0.81
N ASP A 24 -13.30 -17.53 -0.11
CA ASP A 24 -13.24 -18.10 -1.45
C ASP A 24 -12.13 -17.42 -2.30
N PRO A 25 -11.02 -18.11 -2.61
CA PRO A 25 -9.91 -17.52 -3.36
C PRO A 25 -10.30 -17.09 -4.78
N SER A 26 -11.40 -17.63 -5.33
CA SER A 26 -11.91 -17.24 -6.64
C SER A 26 -12.39 -15.78 -6.70
N LEU A 27 -12.60 -15.15 -5.54
CA LEU A 27 -12.96 -13.74 -5.42
C LEU A 27 -11.76 -12.80 -5.41
N ILE A 28 -10.52 -13.31 -5.29
CA ILE A 28 -9.34 -12.47 -5.27
C ILE A 28 -9.06 -11.93 -6.68
N ARG A 29 -8.76 -10.64 -6.76
CA ARG A 29 -8.32 -9.95 -7.98
C ARG A 29 -7.00 -9.28 -7.67
N VAL A 30 -5.96 -9.65 -8.41
CA VAL A 30 -4.61 -9.15 -8.17
C VAL A 30 -4.43 -7.79 -8.87
N LEU A 31 -3.91 -6.82 -8.13
CA LEU A 31 -3.46 -5.54 -8.63
C LEU A 31 -1.93 -5.48 -8.52
N ASP A 32 -1.24 -5.54 -9.67
CA ASP A 32 0.22 -5.54 -9.69
C ASP A 32 0.78 -4.19 -9.21
N VAL A 33 1.81 -4.25 -8.37
CA VAL A 33 2.47 -3.07 -7.83
C VAL A 33 3.17 -2.30 -8.97
N GLY A 34 2.96 -0.99 -9.02
CA GLY A 34 3.44 -0.12 -10.09
C GLY A 34 2.57 -0.13 -11.34
N SER A 35 1.47 -0.89 -11.38
CA SER A 35 0.57 -0.95 -12.53
C SER A 35 -0.68 -0.09 -12.33
N THR A 36 -1.22 0.38 -13.46
CA THR A 36 -2.52 1.04 -13.53
C THR A 36 -3.53 0.10 -14.17
N GLN A 37 -4.69 -0.07 -13.55
CA GLN A 37 -5.78 -0.92 -14.03
C GLN A 37 -7.09 -0.14 -14.07
N CYS A 38 -7.92 -0.41 -15.08
CA CYS A 38 -9.26 0.14 -15.19
C CYS A 38 -10.28 -0.92 -14.77
N LEU A 39 -11.05 -0.62 -13.73
CA LEU A 39 -12.03 -1.51 -13.12
C LEU A 39 -13.44 -1.02 -13.46
N SER A 40 -14.29 -1.93 -13.93
CA SER A 40 -15.73 -1.71 -14.04
C SER A 40 -16.42 -2.26 -12.80
N LEU A 41 -16.93 -1.37 -11.95
CA LEU A 41 -17.57 -1.70 -10.68
C LEU A 41 -19.06 -1.37 -10.74
N HIS A 42 -19.90 -2.11 -10.00
CA HIS A 42 -21.32 -1.80 -9.90
C HIS A 42 -21.57 -0.84 -8.72
N SER A 43 -22.14 0.33 -9.00
CA SER A 43 -22.49 1.32 -8.00
C SER A 43 -23.86 1.00 -7.39
N HIS A 44 -23.91 0.82 -6.06
CA HIS A 44 -25.17 0.60 -5.34
C HIS A 44 -26.02 1.86 -5.24
N THR A 45 -25.39 3.04 -5.28
CA THR A 45 -26.09 4.33 -5.17
C THR A 45 -26.63 4.79 -6.52
N ALA A 46 -25.88 4.60 -7.60
CA ALA A 46 -26.28 5.01 -8.94
C ALA A 46 -27.04 3.91 -9.73
N GLY A 47 -27.00 2.65 -9.26
CA GLY A 47 -27.59 1.50 -9.95
C GLY A 47 -26.94 1.15 -11.30
N SER A 48 -25.79 1.78 -11.61
CA SER A 48 -25.09 1.67 -12.90
C SER A 48 -23.66 1.15 -12.73
N GLN A 49 -23.02 0.77 -13.84
CA GLN A 49 -21.58 0.52 -13.83
C GLN A 49 -20.81 1.84 -13.80
N VAL A 50 -19.81 1.90 -12.93
CA VAL A 50 -18.85 2.99 -12.83
C VAL A 50 -17.47 2.49 -13.19
N ARG A 51 -16.70 3.32 -13.91
CA ARG A 51 -15.30 3.04 -14.19
C ARG A 51 -14.42 3.69 -13.16
N VAL A 52 -13.52 2.90 -12.59
CA VAL A 52 -12.51 3.34 -11.62
C VAL A 52 -11.15 2.94 -12.14
N VAL A 53 -10.25 3.91 -12.32
CA VAL A 53 -8.85 3.65 -12.61
C VAL A 53 -8.10 3.59 -11.28
N VAL A 54 -7.34 2.53 -11.06
CA VAL A 54 -6.52 2.37 -9.85
C VAL A 54 -5.06 2.18 -10.26
N THR A 55 -4.17 2.95 -9.64
CA THR A 55 -2.73 2.68 -9.68
C THR A 55 -2.27 2.18 -8.32
N THR A 56 -1.59 1.04 -8.31
CA THR A 56 -1.06 0.43 -7.07
C THR A 56 0.39 0.87 -6.89
N ILE A 57 0.73 1.40 -5.71
CA ILE A 57 2.07 1.93 -5.41
C ILE A 57 2.58 1.21 -4.15
N ASP A 58 3.86 0.86 -4.09
CA ASP A 58 4.43 0.21 -2.89
C ASP A 58 4.33 1.16 -1.67
N ALA A 59 3.72 0.70 -0.58
CA ALA A 59 3.61 1.46 0.67
C ALA A 59 4.86 1.33 1.54
N HIS A 60 5.72 0.38 1.19
CA HIS A 60 6.93 -0.01 1.89
C HIS A 60 6.72 -0.44 3.35
N HIS A 61 5.50 -0.54 3.88
CA HIS A 61 5.26 -0.90 5.27
C HIS A 61 5.64 -2.36 5.60
N CYS A 62 5.14 -3.31 4.82
CA CYS A 62 5.45 -4.73 4.92
C CYS A 62 5.33 -5.42 3.54
N PRO A 63 5.76 -6.69 3.38
CA PRO A 63 5.57 -7.41 2.11
C PRO A 63 4.10 -7.44 1.70
N GLY A 64 3.80 -6.88 0.53
CA GLY A 64 2.44 -6.79 -0.02
C GLY A 64 1.64 -5.54 0.38
N ALA A 65 2.18 -4.67 1.25
CA ALA A 65 1.55 -3.40 1.57
C ALA A 65 1.61 -2.43 0.37
N VAL A 66 0.48 -1.84 0.03
CA VAL A 66 0.35 -0.95 -1.12
C VAL A 66 -0.55 0.24 -0.81
N MET A 67 -0.20 1.38 -1.41
CA MET A 67 -1.07 2.53 -1.56
C MET A 67 -1.90 2.37 -2.84
N TYR A 68 -3.10 2.95 -2.84
CA TYR A 68 -3.99 2.98 -4.00
C TYR A 68 -4.30 4.42 -4.41
N LEU A 69 -3.95 4.77 -5.65
CA LEU A 69 -4.38 6.01 -6.27
C LEU A 69 -5.58 5.72 -7.17
N PHE A 70 -6.77 6.11 -6.73
CA PHE A 70 -8.02 5.94 -7.46
C PHE A 70 -8.37 7.19 -8.26
N ARG A 71 -8.93 6.97 -9.44
CA ARG A 71 -9.60 7.98 -10.25
C ARG A 71 -10.94 7.49 -10.73
N GLY A 72 -11.93 8.36 -10.68
CA GLY A 72 -13.24 8.13 -11.26
C GLY A 72 -14.03 9.42 -11.31
N GLU A 73 -15.35 9.31 -11.47
CA GLU A 73 -16.26 10.47 -11.43
C GLU A 73 -16.22 11.20 -10.07
N PHE A 74 -15.72 10.54 -9.02
CA PHE A 74 -15.51 11.09 -7.68
C PHE A 74 -14.20 11.89 -7.53
N GLY A 75 -13.40 12.06 -8.59
CA GLY A 75 -12.09 12.71 -8.57
C GLY A 75 -10.92 11.75 -8.33
N CYS A 76 -9.80 12.31 -7.90
CA CYS A 76 -8.52 11.65 -7.68
C CYS A 76 -8.23 11.49 -6.18
N VAL A 77 -8.18 10.25 -5.70
CA VAL A 77 -8.09 9.93 -4.27
C VAL A 77 -6.93 9.00 -4.00
N LEU A 78 -6.04 9.37 -3.06
CA LEU A 78 -4.94 8.52 -2.62
C LEU A 78 -5.24 7.93 -1.24
N TYR A 79 -5.20 6.61 -1.15
CA TYR A 79 -5.20 5.87 0.12
C TYR A 79 -3.81 5.29 0.36
N THR A 80 -3.19 5.63 1.49
CA THR A 80 -1.86 5.11 1.80
C THR A 80 -1.90 3.69 2.37
N GLY A 81 -3.01 3.29 3.00
CA GLY A 81 -2.96 2.20 3.99
C GLY A 81 -1.92 2.52 5.06
N ASP A 82 -1.39 1.51 5.74
CA ASP A 82 -0.20 1.69 6.55
C ASP A 82 1.01 1.87 5.62
N PHE A 83 1.76 2.95 5.79
CA PHE A 83 2.91 3.25 4.95
C PHE A 83 4.06 3.80 5.80
N ARG A 84 5.27 3.80 5.24
CA ARG A 84 6.41 4.45 5.89
C ARG A 84 7.23 5.20 4.87
N TRP A 85 7.26 6.51 5.02
CA TRP A 85 7.99 7.41 4.15
C TRP A 85 9.31 7.86 4.78
N GLU A 86 10.41 7.67 4.06
CA GLU A 86 11.75 8.07 4.51
C GLU A 86 12.36 8.97 3.45
N LEU A 87 12.35 10.29 3.68
CA LEU A 87 12.55 11.32 2.65
C LEU A 87 13.76 11.11 1.72
N ARG A 88 14.85 10.51 2.22
CA ARG A 88 16.10 10.31 1.47
C ARG A 88 16.36 8.85 1.08
N SER A 89 15.44 7.93 1.34
CA SER A 89 15.62 6.52 1.00
C SER A 89 15.36 6.27 -0.49
N LYS A 90 16.05 5.28 -1.07
CA LYS A 90 15.79 4.84 -2.46
C LYS A 90 14.33 4.44 -2.66
N ARG A 91 13.72 3.86 -1.61
CA ARG A 91 12.31 3.45 -1.58
C ARG A 91 11.38 4.66 -1.76
N ALA A 92 11.54 5.69 -0.94
CA ALA A 92 10.74 6.91 -1.05
C ALA A 92 10.92 7.62 -2.40
N MET A 93 12.15 7.64 -2.94
CA MET A 93 12.40 8.21 -4.27
C MET A 93 11.66 7.45 -5.37
N MET A 94 11.66 6.11 -5.31
CA MET A 94 10.91 5.27 -6.24
C MET A 94 9.40 5.47 -6.09
N GLY A 95 8.88 5.41 -4.86
CA GLY A 95 7.46 5.64 -4.58
C GLY A 95 7.00 7.03 -5.04
N LYS A 96 7.83 8.06 -4.86
CA LYS A 96 7.56 9.42 -5.35
C LYS A 96 7.50 9.46 -6.86
N LYS A 97 8.46 8.84 -7.54
CA LYS A 97 8.48 8.74 -9.00
C LYS A 97 7.22 8.06 -9.51
N THR A 98 6.89 6.89 -8.99
CA THR A 98 5.68 6.14 -9.37
C THR A 98 4.41 6.95 -9.12
N LEU A 99 4.30 7.64 -7.97
CA LEU A 99 3.14 8.50 -7.68
C LEU A 99 3.03 9.66 -8.68
N LEU A 100 4.12 10.33 -9.00
CA LEU A 100 4.12 11.45 -9.95
C LEU A 100 3.80 11.00 -11.38
N GLU A 101 4.35 9.87 -11.81
CA GLU A 101 4.01 9.24 -13.10
C GLU A 101 2.54 8.83 -13.15
N ALA A 102 2.03 8.24 -12.05
CA ALA A 102 0.63 7.90 -11.92
C ALA A 102 -0.27 9.13 -11.89
N LEU A 103 0.20 10.27 -11.35
CA LEU A 103 -0.54 11.52 -11.29
C LEU A 103 -0.66 12.21 -12.65
N GLN A 104 0.33 12.07 -13.54
CA GLN A 104 0.36 12.73 -14.86
C GLN A 104 0.11 14.26 -14.79
N GLY A 105 0.48 14.90 -13.68
CA GLY A 105 0.25 16.33 -13.44
C GLY A 105 -1.10 16.68 -12.81
N ASP A 106 -1.98 15.69 -12.59
CA ASP A 106 -3.22 15.87 -11.83
C ASP A 106 -2.94 16.18 -10.35
N LYS A 107 -3.93 16.79 -9.70
CA LYS A 107 -3.95 16.96 -8.24
C LYS A 107 -4.62 15.76 -7.58
N VAL A 108 -4.29 15.56 -6.31
CA VAL A 108 -5.04 14.66 -5.42
C VAL A 108 -6.13 15.49 -4.73
N ASP A 109 -7.38 15.11 -4.92
CA ASP A 109 -8.54 15.78 -4.33
C ASP A 109 -8.74 15.38 -2.87
N ALA A 110 -8.45 14.11 -2.54
CA ALA A 110 -8.52 13.60 -1.17
C ALA A 110 -7.36 12.64 -0.87
N LEU A 111 -6.78 12.79 0.33
CA LEU A 111 -5.72 11.94 0.85
C LEU A 111 -6.18 11.28 2.14
N TYR A 112 -6.23 9.96 2.13
CA TYR A 112 -6.43 9.13 3.32
C TYR A 112 -5.07 8.62 3.76
N LEU A 113 -4.53 9.26 4.80
CA LEU A 113 -3.15 9.14 5.26
C LEU A 113 -3.06 8.30 6.54
N ASP A 114 -2.07 7.42 6.59
CA ASP A 114 -1.58 6.84 7.86
C ASP A 114 -1.05 7.95 8.76
N ASN A 115 -1.76 8.19 9.84
CA ASN A 115 -1.43 9.19 10.83
C ASN A 115 -0.93 8.58 12.15
N THR A 116 -0.52 7.29 12.16
CA THR A 116 -0.09 6.56 13.35
C THR A 116 0.93 7.32 14.19
N TYR A 117 1.88 8.01 13.54
CA TYR A 117 2.92 8.81 14.19
C TYR A 117 2.88 10.28 13.78
N CYS A 118 1.70 10.84 13.46
CA CYS A 118 1.54 12.24 13.06
C CYS A 118 1.58 13.19 14.28
N HIS A 119 2.62 13.09 15.09
CA HIS A 119 2.89 13.97 16.23
C HIS A 119 4.39 14.31 16.28
N PRO A 120 4.77 15.58 16.50
CA PRO A 120 6.17 16.02 16.40
C PRO A 120 7.12 15.39 17.41
N SER A 121 6.60 14.79 18.49
CA SER A 121 7.43 14.04 19.46
C SER A 121 7.98 12.73 18.88
N PHE A 122 7.41 12.23 17.79
CA PHE A 122 7.87 11.00 17.16
C PHE A 122 8.91 11.31 16.09
N SER A 123 10.14 10.89 16.34
CA SER A 123 11.25 10.93 15.39
C SER A 123 11.95 9.59 15.42
N PHE A 124 11.81 8.82 14.34
CA PHE A 124 12.38 7.48 14.25
C PHE A 124 13.60 7.46 13.35
N PRO A 125 14.64 6.67 13.68
CA PRO A 125 15.77 6.46 12.79
C PRO A 125 15.33 5.74 11.49
N PRO A 126 16.06 5.95 10.38
CA PRO A 126 15.87 5.19 9.13
C PRO A 126 15.98 3.67 9.36
N ARG A 127 15.32 2.88 8.52
CA ARG A 127 15.35 1.40 8.62
C ARG A 127 16.75 0.82 8.62
N GLU A 128 17.63 1.37 7.78
CA GLU A 128 19.00 0.91 7.63
C GLU A 128 19.76 1.04 8.95
N VAL A 129 19.59 2.17 9.66
CA VAL A 129 20.21 2.41 10.97
C VAL A 129 19.72 1.41 12.02
N VAL A 130 18.41 1.13 12.05
CA VAL A 130 17.83 0.14 13.00
C VAL A 130 18.33 -1.27 12.70
N ALA A 131 18.48 -1.61 11.41
CA ALA A 131 18.97 -2.91 10.99
C ALA A 131 20.44 -3.12 11.38
N GLU A 132 21.29 -2.12 11.15
CA GLU A 132 22.70 -2.11 11.54
C GLU A 132 22.85 -2.28 13.07
N GLN A 133 22.13 -1.48 13.85
CA GLN A 133 22.15 -1.57 15.33
C GLN A 133 21.70 -2.94 15.84
N SER A 134 20.70 -3.55 15.19
CA SER A 134 20.23 -4.89 15.55
C SER A 134 21.28 -5.96 15.27
N GLN A 135 22.04 -5.83 14.18
CA GLN A 135 23.12 -6.77 13.84
C GLN A 135 24.31 -6.66 14.81
N GLU A 136 24.68 -5.44 15.21
CA GLU A 136 25.73 -5.21 16.23
C GLU A 136 25.36 -5.85 17.59
N ASN A 137 24.10 -5.72 17.99
CA ASN A 137 23.62 -6.31 19.25
C ASN A 137 23.56 -7.84 19.22
N VAL A 138 23.35 -8.46 18.05
CA VAL A 138 23.42 -9.92 17.90
C VAL A 138 24.87 -10.41 17.86
N GLY A 139 25.79 -9.63 17.25
CA GLY A 139 27.22 -9.96 17.17
C GLY A 139 28.01 -9.78 18.47
N THR A 140 27.50 -8.98 19.41
CA THR A 140 28.08 -8.76 20.74
C THR A 140 27.54 -9.73 21.80
N GLY A 141 26.81 -10.78 21.38
CA GLY A 141 26.42 -11.91 22.20
C GLY A 141 27.62 -12.46 22.96
N THR A 142 27.73 -12.02 24.21
CA THR A 142 28.80 -12.33 25.14
C THR A 142 28.84 -13.84 25.32
N SER A 143 30.01 -14.45 25.14
CA SER A 143 30.25 -15.81 25.62
C SER A 143 30.02 -15.80 27.14
N ILE A 144 28.84 -16.20 27.57
CA ILE A 144 28.61 -16.59 28.95
C ILE A 144 29.14 -18.02 29.03
N SER A 145 30.36 -18.12 29.57
CA SER A 145 31.05 -19.34 29.99
C SER A 145 30.17 -20.23 30.86
#